data_AF-A0A2U1MQF5-F1
#
_entry.id   AF-A0A2U1MQF5-F1
#
_cell.length_a   1.000
_cell.length_b   1.000
_cell.length_c   1.000
_cell.angle_alpha   90.00
_cell.angle_beta   90.00
_cell.angle_gamma   90.00
#
_symmetry.space_group_name_H-M   'P 1'
#
loop_
_entity.id
_entity.type
_entity.pdbx_description
1 polymer ?
#
loop_
_entity_poly.entity_id
_entity_poly.type
_entity_poly.pdbx_seq_one_letter_code
_entity_poly.pdbx_strand_id
1 'polypeptide(L)'
;MLIVLGDVSAQGSELTRSKWTLLVQQFHNLLGPFLDLPYHVVPGDRDIGKCNDLDEVSVTKVTRSFPGLDSSGCGAFDIGNINFVSLNSVALLCGNNELRFSVEKALERERIEMQTENELVKNVINESSGSKIPKHDINWRENDMSSGSGPVLLLHIPLHQTAEKNWRDDDHDGNMQDSAESSKTRTLAEAGPYEVSQTLPPNATEYIFHALRPRMVFSAHAQTFSDRTHPDGTREIVVPSMSWDTGKDPEFVTVTFRRNGFNKPD
;
A
#
# COMPACT_ATOMS: atom_id res chain seq x y z
N MET A 1 -10.41 13.95 5.63
CA MET A 1 -9.51 13.64 4.51
C MET A 1 -10.15 12.54 3.70
N LEU A 2 -10.02 12.59 2.37
CA LEU A 2 -10.47 11.54 1.46
C LEU A 2 -9.26 10.73 0.95
N ILE A 3 -9.32 9.41 1.03
CA ILE A 3 -8.30 8.52 0.45
C ILE A 3 -8.93 7.76 -0.70
N VAL A 4 -8.25 7.73 -1.84
CA VAL A 4 -8.66 6.99 -3.04
C VAL A 4 -7.56 6.00 -3.36
N LEU A 5 -7.86 4.71 -3.24
CA LEU A 5 -6.89 3.63 -3.42
C LEU A 5 -6.83 3.18 -4.89
N GLY A 6 -6.57 4.11 -5.79
CA GLY A 6 -6.36 3.86 -7.22
C GLY A 6 -7.59 3.54 -8.05
N ASP A 7 -7.33 3.20 -9.30
CA ASP A 7 -8.30 2.92 -10.35
C ASP A 7 -9.35 4.03 -10.49
N VAL A 8 -8.86 5.26 -10.57
CA VAL A 8 -9.68 6.44 -10.88
C VAL A 8 -10.37 6.28 -12.24
N SER A 9 -9.73 5.57 -13.17
CA SER A 9 -10.27 5.23 -14.46
C SER A 9 -10.13 3.74 -14.76
N ALA A 10 -11.18 3.12 -15.31
CA ALA A 10 -11.13 1.74 -15.79
C ALA A 10 -10.12 1.51 -16.94
N GLN A 11 -9.74 2.57 -17.67
CA GLN A 11 -8.81 2.51 -18.82
C GLN A 11 -7.76 3.63 -18.75
N GLY A 12 -7.41 4.09 -17.55
CA GLY A 12 -6.54 5.25 -17.34
C GLY A 12 -5.18 5.13 -18.02
N SER A 13 -4.59 3.93 -18.02
CA SER A 13 -3.30 3.62 -18.64
C SER A 13 -3.32 3.84 -20.14
N GLU A 14 -4.42 3.47 -20.81
CA GLU A 14 -4.63 3.58 -22.25
C GLU A 14 -4.90 5.04 -22.70
N LEU A 15 -5.21 5.94 -21.76
CA LEU A 15 -5.50 7.34 -22.09
C LEU A 15 -4.23 8.13 -22.41
N THR A 16 -4.31 8.91 -23.50
CA THR A 16 -3.36 9.98 -23.77
C THR A 16 -3.35 11.01 -22.64
N ARG A 17 -2.25 11.74 -22.48
CA ARG A 17 -2.12 12.78 -21.43
C ARG A 17 -3.25 13.82 -21.45
N SER A 18 -3.73 14.22 -22.63
CA SER A 18 -4.85 15.16 -22.77
C SER A 18 -6.17 14.56 -22.29
N LYS A 19 -6.48 13.31 -22.67
CA LYS A 19 -7.69 12.62 -22.20
C LYS A 19 -7.64 12.34 -20.70
N TRP A 20 -6.48 11.97 -20.17
CA TRP A 20 -6.26 11.80 -18.74
C TRP A 20 -6.52 13.10 -17.97
N THR A 21 -6.03 14.23 -18.47
CA THR A 21 -6.27 15.54 -17.83
C THR A 21 -7.76 15.88 -17.77
N LEU A 22 -8.52 15.60 -18.83
CA LEU A 22 -9.98 15.78 -18.84
C LEU A 22 -10.67 14.84 -17.84
N LEU A 23 -10.21 13.59 -17.74
CA LEU A 23 -10.73 12.63 -16.78
C LEU A 23 -10.49 13.08 -15.34
N VAL A 24 -9.28 13.56 -15.02
CA VAL A 24 -8.94 14.10 -13.70
C VAL A 24 -9.81 15.33 -13.37
N GLN A 25 -10.10 16.18 -14.36
CA GLN A 25 -11.03 17.30 -14.16
C GLN A 25 -12.46 16.83 -13.86
N GLN A 26 -12.94 15.79 -14.56
CA GLN A 26 -14.24 15.18 -14.27
C GLN A 26 -14.27 14.55 -12.88
N PHE A 27 -13.19 13.86 -12.50
CA PHE A 27 -13.02 13.30 -11.18
C PHE A 27 -13.09 14.38 -10.10
N HIS A 28 -12.37 15.49 -10.25
CA HIS A 28 -12.47 16.63 -9.33
C HIS A 28 -13.88 17.23 -9.29
N ASN A 29 -14.56 17.34 -10.42
CA ASN A 29 -15.95 17.83 -10.45
C ASN A 29 -16.90 16.89 -9.69
N LEU A 30 -16.68 15.57 -9.76
CA LEU A 30 -17.45 14.57 -9.02
C LEU A 30 -17.19 14.67 -7.51
N LEU A 31 -15.93 14.87 -7.13
CA LEU A 31 -15.58 15.13 -5.73
C LEU A 31 -16.19 16.45 -5.25
N GLY A 32 -16.34 17.44 -6.14
CA GLY A 32 -17.12 18.67 -5.97
C GLY A 32 -17.00 19.28 -4.57
N PRO A 33 -18.04 19.17 -3.71
CA PRO A 33 -18.08 19.75 -2.36
C PRO A 33 -17.06 19.16 -1.37
N PHE A 34 -16.43 18.02 -1.70
CA PHE A 34 -15.41 17.39 -0.86
C PHE A 34 -13.98 17.85 -1.17
N LEU A 35 -13.77 18.69 -2.19
CA LEU A 35 -12.44 19.23 -2.51
C LEU A 35 -11.88 20.18 -1.43
N ASP A 36 -12.74 20.70 -0.55
CA ASP A 36 -12.30 21.44 0.64
C ASP A 36 -11.62 20.52 1.67
N LEU A 37 -11.79 19.19 1.55
CA LEU A 37 -11.05 18.21 2.33
C LEU A 37 -9.73 17.87 1.62
N PRO A 38 -8.61 17.81 2.34
CA PRO A 38 -7.41 17.20 1.80
C PRO A 38 -7.71 15.78 1.29
N TYR A 39 -7.18 15.43 0.13
CA TYR A 39 -7.32 14.09 -0.44
C TYR A 39 -5.98 13.56 -0.95
N HIS A 40 -5.87 12.24 -1.00
CA HIS A 40 -4.70 11.53 -1.51
C HIS A 40 -5.13 10.36 -2.40
N VAL A 41 -4.46 10.18 -3.53
CA VAL A 41 -4.77 9.13 -4.52
C VAL A 41 -3.56 8.22 -4.67
N VAL A 42 -3.73 6.94 -4.40
CA VAL A 42 -2.71 5.91 -4.64
C VAL A 42 -2.82 5.44 -6.09
N PRO A 43 -1.72 5.22 -6.84
CA PRO A 43 -1.82 4.70 -8.21
C PRO A 43 -2.40 3.28 -8.26
N GLY A 44 -3.40 3.05 -9.12
CA GLY A 44 -3.96 1.73 -9.42
C GLY A 44 -3.50 1.16 -10.77
N ASP A 45 -3.66 -0.15 -10.97
CA ASP A 45 -3.16 -0.81 -12.18
C ASP A 45 -3.92 -0.37 -13.45
N ARG A 46 -5.17 0.07 -13.32
CA ARG A 46 -5.92 0.66 -14.42
C ARG A 46 -5.48 2.09 -14.74
N ASP A 47 -4.84 2.80 -13.81
CA ASP A 47 -4.37 4.17 -14.02
C ASP A 47 -2.98 4.21 -14.69
N ILE A 48 -2.06 3.35 -14.24
CA ILE A 48 -0.65 3.34 -14.66
C ILE A 48 -0.23 2.13 -15.49
N GLY A 49 -1.11 1.14 -15.65
CA GLY A 49 -0.88 -0.03 -16.51
C GLY A 49 -0.47 -1.27 -15.72
N LYS A 50 -0.71 -2.44 -16.34
CA LYS A 50 -0.27 -3.74 -15.82
C LYS A 50 1.21 -3.96 -16.09
N CYS A 51 1.78 -5.06 -15.62
CA CYS A 51 3.23 -5.30 -15.69
C CYS A 51 3.86 -5.23 -17.08
N ASN A 52 3.13 -5.54 -18.14
CA ASN A 52 3.66 -5.43 -19.51
C ASN A 52 3.63 -4.00 -20.06
N ASP A 53 2.80 -3.14 -19.48
CA ASP A 53 2.50 -1.78 -19.94
C ASP A 53 2.94 -0.72 -18.90
N LEU A 54 3.57 -1.15 -17.80
CA LEU A 54 3.98 -0.27 -16.71
C LEU A 54 5.28 0.45 -17.12
N ASP A 55 5.22 1.78 -17.16
CA ASP A 55 6.35 2.61 -17.53
C ASP A 55 6.39 3.95 -16.77
N GLU A 56 7.52 4.65 -16.82
CA GLU A 56 7.71 5.90 -16.07
C GLU A 56 6.79 7.03 -16.56
N VAL A 57 6.42 7.06 -17.85
CA VAL A 57 5.53 8.06 -18.43
C VAL A 57 4.11 7.88 -17.89
N SER A 58 3.63 6.65 -17.78
CA SER A 58 2.31 6.35 -17.21
C SER A 58 2.24 6.73 -15.73
N VAL A 59 3.28 6.42 -14.95
CA VAL A 59 3.39 6.84 -13.54
C VAL A 59 3.45 8.35 -13.43
N THR A 60 4.31 9.02 -14.20
CA THR A 60 4.47 10.48 -14.19
C THR A 60 3.18 11.22 -14.55
N LYS A 61 2.36 10.64 -15.43
CA LYS A 61 1.04 11.17 -15.79
C LYS A 61 0.13 11.25 -14.56
N VAL A 62 0.11 10.22 -13.73
CA VAL A 62 -0.68 10.14 -12.50
C VAL A 62 -0.10 11.02 -11.40
N THR A 63 1.21 10.96 -11.14
CA THR A 63 1.86 11.72 -10.05
C THR A 63 1.83 13.22 -10.26
N ARG A 64 1.77 13.70 -11.51
CA ARG A 64 1.55 15.13 -11.81
C ARG A 64 0.11 15.58 -11.68
N SER A 65 -0.84 14.64 -11.61
CA SER A 65 -2.27 14.94 -11.56
C SER A 65 -2.82 15.02 -10.14
N PHE A 66 -2.18 14.31 -9.21
CA PHE A 66 -2.60 14.24 -7.81
C PHE A 66 -1.49 14.73 -6.89
N PRO A 67 -1.82 15.50 -5.83
CA PRO A 67 -0.83 16.00 -4.88
C PRO A 67 -0.24 14.86 -4.02
N GLY A 68 0.97 15.08 -3.49
CA GLY A 68 1.54 14.22 -2.45
C GLY A 68 2.22 12.94 -2.95
N LEU A 69 2.35 12.75 -4.27
CA LEU A 69 3.10 11.63 -4.87
C LEU A 69 4.49 12.07 -5.36
N ASP A 70 5.50 11.26 -5.07
CA ASP A 70 6.84 11.36 -5.64
C ASP A 70 6.91 10.76 -7.06
N SER A 71 8.08 10.81 -7.70
CA SER A 71 8.26 10.31 -9.06
C SER A 71 8.03 8.80 -9.21
N SER A 72 8.08 8.03 -8.13
CA SER A 72 7.80 6.59 -8.12
C SER A 72 6.31 6.27 -7.93
N GLY A 73 5.49 7.27 -7.64
CA GLY A 73 4.09 7.09 -7.25
C GLY A 73 3.92 6.68 -5.79
N CYS A 74 4.92 6.93 -4.94
CA CYS A 74 4.82 6.78 -3.49
C CYS A 74 4.50 8.13 -2.83
N GLY A 75 4.02 8.11 -1.60
CA GLY A 75 3.69 9.33 -0.86
C GLY A 75 3.77 9.09 0.63
N ALA A 76 4.08 10.15 1.38
CA ALA A 76 4.12 10.13 2.84
C ALA A 76 3.53 11.44 3.37
N PHE A 77 2.66 11.37 4.39
CA PHE A 77 1.99 12.55 4.96
C PHE A 77 1.41 12.25 6.35
N ASP A 78 1.17 13.32 7.11
CA ASP A 78 0.61 13.23 8.46
C ASP A 78 -0.77 13.86 8.59
N ILE A 79 -1.65 13.20 9.34
CA ILE A 79 -2.94 13.76 9.76
C ILE A 79 -3.18 13.48 11.23
N GLY A 80 -3.31 14.54 12.03
CA GLY A 80 -3.66 14.41 13.44
C GLY A 80 -2.66 13.55 14.22
N ASN A 81 -1.37 13.67 13.91
CA ASN A 81 -0.25 12.88 14.46
C ASN A 81 -0.28 11.39 14.06
N ILE A 82 -0.85 11.08 12.91
CA ILE A 82 -0.85 9.76 12.31
C ILE A 82 -0.14 9.87 10.98
N ASN A 83 0.98 9.15 10.87
CA ASN A 83 1.75 9.03 9.64
C ASN A 83 1.08 8.02 8.71
N PHE A 84 0.92 8.41 7.46
CA PHE A 84 0.46 7.59 6.37
C PHE A 84 1.56 7.46 5.33
N VAL A 85 1.78 6.24 4.85
CA VAL A 85 2.66 5.95 3.72
C VAL A 85 1.83 5.26 2.65
N SER A 86 1.89 5.76 1.42
CA SER A 86 1.34 5.08 0.24
C SER A 86 2.44 4.60 -0.66
N LEU A 87 2.34 3.35 -1.13
CA LEU A 87 3.31 2.77 -2.05
C LEU A 87 2.65 2.49 -3.41
N ASN A 88 3.43 2.66 -4.48
CA ASN A 88 3.04 2.16 -5.80
C ASN A 88 3.15 0.62 -5.81
N SER A 89 2.06 -0.02 -5.38
CA SER A 89 1.96 -1.47 -5.27
C SER A 89 1.99 -2.19 -6.63
N VAL A 90 1.63 -1.50 -7.71
CA VAL A 90 1.71 -2.07 -9.08
C VAL A 90 3.18 -2.30 -9.46
N ALA A 91 4.06 -1.35 -9.15
CA ALA A 91 5.49 -1.52 -9.40
C ALA A 91 6.10 -2.68 -8.57
N LEU A 92 5.66 -2.84 -7.31
CA LEU A 92 6.09 -3.95 -6.43
C LEU A 92 5.60 -5.31 -6.92
N LEU A 93 4.41 -5.37 -7.51
CA LEU A 93 3.83 -6.56 -8.11
C LEU A 93 4.62 -7.01 -9.36
N CYS A 94 5.05 -6.08 -10.20
CA CYS A 94 5.58 -6.35 -11.54
C CYS A 94 7.05 -6.79 -11.60
N GLY A 95 7.51 -7.51 -10.57
CA GLY A 95 8.84 -8.12 -10.54
C GLY A 95 9.97 -7.10 -10.60
N ASN A 96 11.10 -7.47 -11.19
CA ASN A 96 12.31 -6.64 -11.19
C ASN A 96 12.26 -5.58 -12.29
N ASN A 97 12.00 -4.32 -11.90
CA ASN A 97 11.97 -3.17 -12.79
C ASN A 97 12.48 -1.90 -12.07
N GLU A 98 12.90 -0.87 -12.82
CA GLU A 98 13.46 0.38 -12.26
C GLU A 98 12.46 1.11 -11.34
N LEU A 99 11.16 1.02 -11.63
CA LEU A 99 10.12 1.63 -10.78
C LEU A 99 10.05 0.91 -9.43
N ARG A 100 10.14 -0.42 -9.40
CA ARG A 100 10.21 -1.21 -8.16
C ARG A 100 11.38 -0.74 -7.30
N PHE A 101 12.58 -0.60 -7.88
CA PHE A 101 13.73 -0.12 -7.13
C PHE A 101 13.49 1.30 -6.56
N SER A 102 12.81 2.15 -7.33
CA SER A 102 12.43 3.49 -6.86
C SER A 102 11.43 3.44 -5.70
N VAL A 103 10.47 2.51 -5.72
CA VAL A 103 9.54 2.28 -4.60
C VAL A 103 10.27 1.73 -3.38
N GLU A 104 11.16 0.76 -3.55
CA GLU A 104 11.97 0.20 -2.44
C GLU A 104 12.84 1.28 -1.81
N LYS A 105 13.41 2.18 -2.62
CA LYS A 105 14.15 3.35 -2.13
C LYS A 105 13.26 4.32 -1.34
N ALA A 106 12.03 4.56 -1.81
CA ALA A 106 11.08 5.40 -1.08
C ALA A 106 10.71 4.78 0.26
N LEU A 107 10.44 3.47 0.28
CA LEU A 107 10.15 2.71 1.49
C LEU A 107 11.32 2.73 2.49
N GLU A 108 12.57 2.58 2.02
CA GLU A 108 13.74 2.66 2.91
C GLU A 108 13.95 4.07 3.46
N ARG A 109 13.64 5.12 2.68
CA ARG A 109 13.67 6.49 3.16
C ARG A 109 12.69 6.68 4.33
N GLU A 110 11.44 6.25 4.18
CA GLU A 110 10.44 6.36 5.25
C GLU A 110 10.85 5.56 6.49
N ARG A 111 11.46 4.38 6.31
CA ARG A 111 12.03 3.60 7.41
C ARG A 111 13.10 4.39 8.17
N ILE A 112 14.04 5.01 7.47
CA ILE A 112 15.14 5.77 8.09
C ILE A 112 14.62 7.02 8.80
N GLU A 113 13.66 7.73 8.21
CA GLU A 113 13.05 8.92 8.81
C GLU A 113 12.38 8.57 10.14
N MET A 114 11.56 7.51 10.17
CA MET A 114 10.92 7.04 11.41
C MET A 114 11.93 6.58 12.48
N GLN A 115 13.02 5.92 12.08
CA GLN A 115 14.07 5.53 13.03
C GLN A 115 14.76 6.77 13.61
N THR A 116 15.01 7.79 12.78
CA THR A 116 15.66 9.03 13.20
C THR A 116 14.78 9.82 14.17
N GLU A 117 13.47 9.91 13.91
CA GLU A 117 12.51 10.54 14.81
C GLU A 117 12.47 9.84 16.18
N ASN A 118 12.44 8.51 16.19
CA ASN A 118 12.46 7.74 17.43
C ASN A 118 13.76 7.96 18.23
N GLU A 119 14.92 8.01 17.56
CA GLU A 119 16.20 8.29 18.22
C GLU A 119 16.28 9.73 18.77
N LEU A 120 15.76 10.72 18.04
CA LEU A 120 15.65 12.09 18.56
C LEU A 120 14.78 12.15 19.81
N VAL A 121 13.64 11.46 19.82
CA VAL A 121 12.75 11.38 21.00
C VAL A 121 13.44 10.69 22.17
N LYS A 122 14.12 9.55 21.96
CA LYS A 122 14.89 8.85 23.00
C LYS A 122 16.01 9.72 23.57
N ASN A 123 16.73 10.47 22.72
CA ASN A 123 17.81 11.34 23.15
C ASN A 123 17.30 12.52 24.00
N VAL A 124 16.16 13.13 23.64
CA VAL A 124 15.52 14.17 24.47
C VAL A 124 15.09 13.61 25.83
N ILE A 125 14.57 12.38 25.88
CA ILE A 125 14.21 11.71 27.15
C ILE A 125 15.47 11.42 27.98
N ASN A 126 16.56 10.96 27.37
CA ASN A 126 17.83 10.66 28.05
C ASN A 126 18.60 11.92 28.49
N GLU A 127 18.47 13.06 27.81
CA GLU A 127 19.05 14.33 28.28
C GLU A 127 18.34 14.86 29.54
N SER A 128 17.08 14.48 29.77
CA SER A 128 16.37 14.75 31.03
C SER A 128 16.76 13.81 32.18
N SER A 129 17.40 12.68 31.87
CA SER A 129 17.83 11.66 32.83
C SER A 129 19.30 11.32 32.57
N GLY A 130 20.21 12.16 33.07
CA GLY A 130 21.63 12.10 32.76
C GLY A 130 22.25 10.71 32.85
N SER A 131 22.56 10.11 31.69
CA SER A 131 23.63 9.12 31.53
C SER A 131 24.01 8.95 30.06
N LYS A 132 25.31 8.99 29.77
CA LYS A 132 25.92 8.78 28.44
C LYS A 132 26.40 7.33 28.31
N ILE A 133 26.36 6.79 27.08
CA ILE A 133 27.48 6.18 26.31
C ILE A 133 26.88 5.60 24.99
N PRO A 134 27.34 6.01 23.80
CA PRO A 134 26.99 5.33 22.56
C PRO A 134 27.97 4.18 22.30
N LYS A 135 27.48 2.94 22.27
CA LYS A 135 28.20 1.79 21.70
C LYS A 135 27.87 1.71 20.21
N HIS A 136 28.86 1.96 19.37
CA HIS A 136 28.77 1.71 17.94
C HIS A 136 29.06 0.23 17.67
N ASP A 137 28.02 -0.60 17.68
CA ASP A 137 28.07 -1.92 17.03
C ASP A 137 27.39 -1.79 15.66
N ILE A 138 28.17 -2.04 14.60
CA ILE A 138 27.68 -2.14 13.22
C ILE A 138 26.99 -3.51 13.12
N ASN A 139 25.81 -3.62 13.72
CA ASN A 139 24.94 -4.75 13.54
C ASN A 139 23.98 -4.42 12.40
N TRP A 140 23.72 -5.39 11.52
CA TRP A 140 22.67 -5.29 10.50
C TRP A 140 21.40 -4.77 11.16
N ARG A 141 21.00 -3.52 10.85
CA ARG A 141 20.04 -2.76 11.66
C ARG A 141 18.72 -3.51 11.76
N GLU A 142 18.54 -4.23 12.87
CA GLU A 142 17.23 -4.69 13.32
C GLU A 142 16.30 -3.47 13.37
N ASN A 143 15.07 -3.64 12.88
CA ASN A 143 14.09 -2.57 12.99
C ASN A 143 13.58 -2.54 14.43
N ASP A 144 14.12 -1.63 15.25
CA ASP A 144 13.76 -1.48 16.67
C ASP A 144 12.30 -1.06 16.90
N MET A 145 11.54 -0.77 15.83
CA MET A 145 10.11 -0.49 15.94
C MET A 145 9.33 -1.74 16.37
N SER A 146 8.52 -1.57 17.42
CA SER A 146 7.56 -2.60 17.81
C SER A 146 6.60 -2.86 16.66
N SER A 147 6.22 -4.13 16.43
CA SER A 147 5.20 -4.45 15.43
C SER A 147 3.94 -3.63 15.69
N GLY A 148 3.39 -3.03 14.63
CA GLY A 148 2.19 -2.21 14.72
C GLY A 148 2.41 -0.78 15.23
N SER A 149 3.64 -0.30 15.42
CA SER A 149 3.90 1.11 15.77
C SER A 149 4.16 2.02 14.56
N GLY A 150 4.41 1.43 13.38
CA GLY A 150 4.72 2.14 12.14
C GLY A 150 3.54 2.91 11.54
N PRO A 151 3.64 3.35 10.27
CA PRO A 151 2.62 4.21 9.66
C PRO A 151 1.36 3.41 9.32
N VAL A 152 0.29 4.13 8.96
CA VAL A 152 -0.85 3.55 8.24
C VAL A 152 -0.44 3.38 6.78
N LEU A 153 -0.47 2.15 6.27
CA LEU A 153 -0.05 1.85 4.91
C LEU A 153 -1.24 1.87 3.95
N LEU A 154 -1.07 2.54 2.81
CA LEU A 154 -2.06 2.65 1.74
C LEU A 154 -1.53 1.98 0.47
N LEU A 155 -2.26 1.00 -0.05
CA LEU A 155 -1.91 0.25 -1.26
C LEU A 155 -3.10 0.19 -2.20
N HIS A 156 -2.85 -0.01 -3.49
CA HIS A 156 -3.92 -0.43 -4.41
C HIS A 156 -4.05 -1.96 -4.41
N ILE A 157 -2.94 -2.68 -4.62
CA ILE A 157 -2.88 -4.14 -4.63
C ILE A 157 -2.72 -4.67 -3.19
N PRO A 158 -3.60 -5.57 -2.70
CA PRO A 158 -3.52 -6.15 -1.36
C PRO A 158 -2.22 -6.90 -1.08
N LEU A 159 -1.87 -7.00 0.20
CA LEU A 159 -0.72 -7.79 0.63
C LEU A 159 -0.97 -9.29 0.44
N HIS A 160 0.12 -10.06 0.32
CA HIS A 160 0.02 -11.51 0.29
C HIS A 160 -0.55 -12.02 1.61
N GLN A 161 -1.55 -12.89 1.53
CA GLN A 161 -2.03 -13.60 2.70
C GLN A 161 -1.31 -14.94 2.79
N THR A 162 -0.46 -15.10 3.81
CA THR A 162 0.00 -16.43 4.19
C THR A 162 -1.22 -17.19 4.70
N ALA A 163 -1.69 -18.19 3.96
CA ALA A 163 -2.69 -19.09 4.48
C ALA A 163 -2.13 -19.73 5.75
N GLU A 164 -2.82 -19.58 6.88
CA GLU A 164 -2.62 -20.49 7.99
C GLU A 164 -2.89 -21.89 7.42
N LYS A 165 -1.83 -22.67 7.19
CA LYS A 165 -1.99 -24.11 7.13
C LYS A 165 -2.56 -24.48 8.48
N ASN A 166 -3.88 -24.63 8.54
CA ASN A 166 -4.51 -25.47 9.54
C ASN A 166 -3.83 -26.82 9.41
N TRP A 167 -2.83 -27.08 10.26
CA TRP A 167 -2.42 -28.44 10.59
C TRP A 167 -3.62 -29.03 11.33
N ARG A 168 -4.64 -29.41 10.57
CA ARG A 168 -5.53 -30.47 10.99
C ARG A 168 -4.63 -31.69 10.91
N ASP A 169 -4.17 -32.14 12.08
CA ASP A 169 -3.80 -33.53 12.28
C ASP A 169 -5.00 -34.36 11.83
N ASP A 170 -4.97 -34.77 10.57
CA ASP A 170 -5.72 -35.91 10.09
C ASP A 170 -4.66 -36.83 9.51
N ASP A 171 -4.13 -37.66 10.41
CA ASP A 171 -3.44 -38.89 10.06
C ASP A 171 -4.36 -39.67 9.12
N HIS A 172 -4.10 -39.64 7.81
CA HIS A 172 -4.31 -40.78 6.91
C HIS A 172 -3.61 -40.56 5.57
N ASP A 173 -2.42 -41.17 5.48
CA ASP A 173 -1.90 -41.96 4.36
C ASP A 173 -2.09 -41.46 2.90
N GLY A 174 -0.96 -41.13 2.29
CA GLY A 174 -0.69 -41.39 0.86
C GLY A 174 -1.28 -40.43 -0.18
N ASN A 175 -0.48 -39.50 -0.69
CA ASN A 175 0.10 -39.60 -2.05
C ASN A 175 0.82 -38.28 -2.41
N MET A 176 2.08 -38.42 -2.82
CA MET A 176 2.94 -37.35 -3.30
C MET A 176 2.58 -37.05 -4.75
N GLN A 177 2.02 -35.88 -5.05
CA GLN A 177 1.97 -35.42 -6.44
C GLN A 177 2.06 -33.90 -6.54
N ASP A 178 3.22 -33.46 -7.03
CA ASP A 178 3.50 -32.12 -7.50
C ASP A 178 2.34 -31.61 -8.37
N SER A 179 1.69 -30.53 -7.93
CA SER A 179 0.74 -29.77 -8.73
C SER A 179 1.32 -28.39 -9.04
N ALA A 180 2.47 -28.41 -9.71
CA ALA A 180 2.94 -27.31 -10.54
C ALA A 180 2.73 -27.74 -11.99
N GLU A 181 1.60 -27.34 -12.59
CA GLU A 181 1.32 -27.22 -14.04
C GLU A 181 -0.15 -27.48 -14.37
N SER A 182 -0.95 -26.42 -14.36
CA SER A 182 -2.14 -26.22 -15.19
C SER A 182 -2.58 -24.79 -14.89
N SER A 183 -2.56 -23.81 -15.79
CA SER A 183 -3.09 -23.85 -17.15
C SER A 183 -2.36 -22.82 -18.02
N LYS A 184 -1.58 -23.29 -19.00
CA LYS A 184 -1.19 -22.49 -20.17
C LYS A 184 -2.01 -22.96 -21.35
N THR A 185 -3.07 -22.24 -21.68
CA THR A 185 -3.75 -22.37 -22.97
C THR A 185 -3.78 -21.01 -23.64
N ARG A 186 -2.97 -20.89 -24.69
CA ARG A 186 -2.98 -19.79 -25.65
C ARG A 186 -4.36 -19.72 -26.30
N THR A 187 -5.03 -18.57 -26.20
CA THR A 187 -6.03 -18.15 -27.18
C THR A 187 -5.90 -16.65 -27.35
N LEU A 188 -5.75 -16.22 -28.60
CA LEU A 188 -5.47 -14.85 -29.01
C LEU A 188 -6.81 -14.23 -29.48
N ALA A 189 -7.48 -13.45 -28.63
CA ALA A 189 -8.44 -12.39 -28.96
C ALA A 189 -9.10 -11.85 -27.66
N GLU A 190 -9.09 -10.51 -27.53
CA GLU A 190 -9.81 -9.67 -26.54
C GLU A 190 -9.42 -9.81 -25.05
N ALA A 191 -9.43 -8.67 -24.37
CA ALA A 191 -8.94 -8.47 -23.01
C ALA A 191 -9.47 -9.55 -22.03
N GLY A 192 -8.55 -10.37 -21.51
CA GLY A 192 -8.86 -11.39 -20.52
C GLY A 192 -9.47 -10.81 -19.23
N PRO A 193 -10.12 -11.64 -18.40
CA PRO A 193 -10.78 -11.20 -17.18
C PRO A 193 -9.81 -10.46 -16.27
N TYR A 194 -10.22 -9.29 -15.77
CA TYR A 194 -9.47 -8.52 -14.78
C TYR A 194 -9.24 -9.39 -13.54
N GLU A 195 -7.98 -9.55 -13.13
CA GLU A 195 -7.60 -10.51 -12.09
C GLU A 195 -7.80 -9.92 -10.69
N VAL A 196 -9.07 -9.76 -10.30
CA VAL A 196 -9.51 -9.14 -9.04
C VAL A 196 -8.87 -9.78 -7.79
N SER A 197 -8.41 -11.03 -7.86
CA SER A 197 -7.79 -11.75 -6.74
C SER A 197 -6.28 -11.52 -6.59
N GLN A 198 -5.68 -10.63 -7.38
CA GLN A 198 -4.25 -10.41 -7.36
C GLN A 198 -3.77 -9.80 -6.03
N THR A 199 -2.72 -10.37 -5.46
CA THR A 199 -2.02 -9.85 -4.28
C THR A 199 -0.56 -9.57 -4.61
N LEU A 200 0.09 -8.74 -3.80
CA LEU A 200 1.53 -8.58 -3.85
C LEU A 200 2.25 -9.93 -3.63
N PRO A 201 3.46 -10.10 -4.19
CA PRO A 201 4.29 -11.26 -3.90
C PRO A 201 4.65 -11.38 -2.40
N PRO A 202 4.87 -12.59 -1.87
CA PRO A 202 5.24 -12.80 -0.47
C PRO A 202 6.49 -12.01 -0.05
N ASN A 203 7.53 -11.98 -0.88
CA ASN A 203 8.78 -11.26 -0.58
C ASN A 203 8.58 -9.74 -0.48
N ALA A 204 7.73 -9.15 -1.32
CA ALA A 204 7.38 -7.73 -1.23
C ALA A 204 6.59 -7.44 0.04
N THR A 205 5.66 -8.32 0.38
CA THR A 205 4.87 -8.25 1.62
C THR A 205 5.76 -8.31 2.86
N GLU A 206 6.67 -9.28 2.92
CA GLU A 206 7.64 -9.42 4.01
C GLU A 206 8.56 -8.20 4.13
N TYR A 207 9.04 -7.67 3.00
CA TYR A 207 9.89 -6.48 3.01
C TYR A 207 9.17 -5.25 3.56
N ILE A 208 7.91 -5.03 3.17
CA ILE A 208 7.05 -3.97 3.71
C ILE A 208 6.90 -4.12 5.23
N PHE A 209 6.55 -5.32 5.71
CA PHE A 209 6.39 -5.56 7.14
C PHE A 209 7.69 -5.38 7.91
N HIS A 210 8.82 -5.80 7.35
CA HIS A 210 10.13 -5.62 7.96
C HIS A 210 10.54 -4.15 8.03
N ALA A 211 10.29 -3.37 6.96
CA ALA A 211 10.75 -2.00 6.89
C ALA A 211 9.84 -1.01 7.62
N LEU A 212 8.53 -1.11 7.39
CA LEU A 212 7.57 -0.11 7.87
C LEU A 212 6.88 -0.52 9.16
N ARG A 213 6.79 -1.82 9.50
CA ARG A 213 6.05 -2.32 10.68
C ARG A 213 4.66 -1.65 10.82
N PRO A 214 3.85 -1.64 9.75
CA PRO A 214 2.65 -0.80 9.68
C PRO A 214 1.67 -1.09 10.82
N ARG A 215 0.99 -0.06 11.32
CA ARG A 215 -0.04 -0.22 12.36
C ARG A 215 -1.38 -0.70 11.82
N MET A 216 -1.64 -0.40 10.56
CA MET A 216 -2.84 -0.75 9.84
C MET A 216 -2.56 -0.64 8.34
N VAL A 217 -3.22 -1.48 7.54
CA VAL A 217 -3.12 -1.45 6.08
C VAL A 217 -4.50 -1.21 5.48
N PHE A 218 -4.59 -0.35 4.48
CA PHE A 218 -5.76 -0.22 3.61
C PHE A 218 -5.32 -0.54 2.17
N SER A 219 -6.00 -1.50 1.56
CA SER A 219 -5.78 -1.92 0.18
C SER A 219 -7.08 -1.92 -0.62
N ALA A 220 -7.03 -2.13 -1.93
CA ALA A 220 -8.21 -2.16 -2.81
C ALA A 220 -8.11 -3.30 -3.82
N HIS A 221 -8.36 -3.05 -5.10
CA HIS A 221 -8.28 -3.99 -6.23
C HIS A 221 -9.31 -5.14 -6.22
N ALA A 222 -9.56 -5.78 -5.08
CA ALA A 222 -10.44 -6.94 -4.96
C ALA A 222 -11.93 -6.65 -5.14
N GLN A 223 -12.31 -5.38 -5.30
CA GLN A 223 -13.68 -4.87 -5.50
C GLN A 223 -14.68 -5.18 -4.36
N THR A 224 -14.34 -6.05 -3.42
CA THR A 224 -15.17 -6.45 -2.29
C THR A 224 -14.49 -6.17 -0.96
N PHE A 225 -15.29 -5.82 0.05
CA PHE A 225 -14.81 -5.61 1.40
C PHE A 225 -14.18 -6.89 1.97
N SER A 226 -13.02 -6.75 2.61
CA SER A 226 -12.41 -7.82 3.41
C SER A 226 -11.66 -7.23 4.60
N ASP A 227 -11.76 -7.90 5.74
CA ASP A 227 -11.07 -7.55 6.97
C ASP A 227 -10.20 -8.73 7.40
N ARG A 228 -8.88 -8.52 7.36
CA ARG A 228 -7.89 -9.59 7.54
C ARG A 228 -6.86 -9.18 8.56
N THR A 229 -6.30 -10.16 9.26
CA THR A 229 -5.19 -9.97 10.19
C THR A 229 -3.98 -10.75 9.68
N HIS A 230 -2.84 -10.09 9.59
CA HIS A 230 -1.57 -10.68 9.19
C HIS A 230 -0.89 -11.38 10.38
N PRO A 231 0.09 -12.28 10.14
CA PRO A 231 0.74 -13.04 11.22
C PRO A 231 1.42 -12.19 12.30
N ASP A 232 1.80 -10.95 12.00
CA ASP A 232 2.39 -10.01 12.96
C ASP A 232 1.35 -9.23 13.79
N GLY A 233 0.06 -9.54 13.60
CA GLY A 233 -1.07 -8.89 14.25
C GLY A 233 -1.60 -7.65 13.52
N THR A 234 -0.98 -7.24 12.41
CA THR A 234 -1.42 -6.06 11.64
C THR A 234 -2.74 -6.34 10.93
N ARG A 235 -3.71 -5.44 11.11
CA ARG A 235 -5.01 -5.51 10.42
C ARG A 235 -4.92 -4.85 9.05
N GLU A 236 -5.40 -5.54 8.02
CA GLU A 236 -5.60 -5.03 6.66
C GLU A 236 -7.09 -4.97 6.33
N ILE A 237 -7.54 -3.80 5.86
CA ILE A 237 -8.87 -3.61 5.30
C ILE A 237 -8.74 -3.47 3.79
N VAL A 238 -9.32 -4.42 3.07
CA VAL A 238 -9.51 -4.33 1.61
C VAL A 238 -10.79 -3.55 1.37
N VAL A 239 -10.66 -2.35 0.82
CA VAL A 239 -11.76 -1.42 0.56
C VAL A 239 -12.51 -1.88 -0.70
N PRO A 240 -13.85 -1.96 -0.66
CA PRO A 240 -14.66 -2.30 -1.83
C PRO A 240 -14.61 -1.22 -2.91
N SER A 241 -15.03 -1.56 -4.12
CA SER A 241 -15.08 -0.60 -5.23
C SER A 241 -16.25 0.38 -5.08
N MET A 242 -16.04 1.61 -5.54
CA MET A 242 -17.10 2.61 -5.72
C MET A 242 -17.72 2.58 -7.13
N SER A 243 -17.39 1.58 -7.96
CA SER A 243 -17.92 1.44 -9.32
C SER A 243 -19.21 0.60 -9.37
N TRP A 244 -20.13 0.98 -10.24
CA TRP A 244 -21.35 0.23 -10.58
C TRP A 244 -21.10 -0.90 -11.61
N ASP A 245 -19.90 -1.00 -12.18
CA ASP A 245 -19.60 -1.85 -13.34
C ASP A 245 -19.77 -3.35 -13.09
N THR A 246 -19.84 -3.77 -11.82
CA THR A 246 -19.98 -5.20 -11.45
C THR A 246 -21.40 -5.58 -11.02
N GLY A 247 -22.39 -4.69 -11.23
CA GLY A 247 -23.77 -4.92 -10.79
C GLY A 247 -23.93 -4.90 -9.27
N LYS A 248 -22.92 -4.41 -8.55
CA LYS A 248 -22.93 -4.17 -7.10
C LYS A 248 -23.14 -2.69 -6.83
N ASP A 249 -23.72 -2.40 -5.68
CA ASP A 249 -23.83 -1.02 -5.19
C ASP A 249 -22.43 -0.49 -4.82
N PRO A 250 -22.13 0.79 -5.09
CA PRO A 250 -20.90 1.43 -4.63
C PRO A 250 -20.79 1.41 -3.12
N GLU A 251 -19.61 1.04 -2.63
CA GLU A 251 -19.33 1.00 -1.21
C GLU A 251 -18.09 1.84 -0.87
N PHE A 252 -18.01 2.31 0.37
CA PHE A 252 -16.87 3.05 0.90
C PHE A 252 -16.67 2.74 2.38
N VAL A 253 -15.45 3.00 2.89
CA VAL A 253 -15.10 2.75 4.30
C VAL A 253 -14.80 4.08 4.99
N THR A 254 -15.40 4.30 6.15
CA THR A 254 -15.07 5.42 7.04
C THR A 254 -14.22 4.94 8.20
N VAL A 255 -13.11 5.62 8.46
CA VAL A 255 -12.17 5.24 9.53
C VAL A 255 -12.05 6.41 10.51
N THR A 256 -12.11 6.10 11.80
CA THR A 256 -11.86 7.08 12.86
C THR A 256 -10.66 6.62 13.67
N PHE A 257 -9.65 7.48 13.76
CA PHE A 257 -8.51 7.27 14.63
C PHE A 257 -8.67 8.08 15.91
N ARG A 258 -8.29 7.51 17.05
CA ARG A 258 -8.21 8.27 18.30
C ARG A 258 -7.02 9.22 18.21
N ARG A 259 -7.26 10.49 18.52
CA ARG A 259 -6.18 11.46 18.68
C ARG A 259 -5.41 11.09 19.95
N ASN A 260 -4.08 10.95 19.85
CA ASN A 260 -3.26 10.76 21.05
C ASN A 260 -3.49 11.94 21.99
N GLY A 261 -4.03 11.66 23.18
CA GLY A 261 -4.22 12.67 24.22
C GLY A 261 -2.85 13.09 24.74
N PHE A 262 -2.55 14.39 24.70
CA PHE A 262 -1.53 14.95 25.58
C PHE A 262 -2.06 14.84 27.01
N ASN A 263 -1.69 13.78 27.72
CA ASN A 263 -1.77 13.77 29.17
C ASN A 263 -0.76 14.82 29.66
N LYS A 264 -1.26 16.03 29.91
CA LYS A 264 -0.51 17.05 30.64
C LYS A 264 -0.45 16.54 32.09
N PRO A 265 0.74 16.33 32.70
CA PRO A 265 0.81 16.12 34.13
C PRO A 265 0.38 17.43 34.82
N ASP A 266 -0.59 17.32 35.73
CA ASP A 266 -0.95 18.36 36.69
C ASP A 266 0.17 18.60 37.71
#